data_AF-A0A3R7G810-F1
#
_entry.id   AF-A0A3R7G810-F1
#
_cell.length_a   1.000
_cell.length_b   1.000
_cell.length_c   1.000
_cell.angle_alpha   90.00
_cell.angle_beta   90.00
_cell.angle_gamma   90.00
#
_symmetry.space_group_name_H-M   'P 1'
#
loop_
_entity.id
_entity.type
_entity.pdbx_description
1 polymer ?
#
loop_
_entity_poly.entity_id
_entity_poly.type
_entity_poly.pdbx_seq_one_letter_code
_entity_poly.pdbx_strand_id
1 'polypeptide(L)'
;MAPVSFQIMSDLHLETHSSYDDFQFQNRASYLALLGDIGHVENEQLYKFLEHQIQRYLIVFFVFGNHEPCHMSLKTAKKKMRAFEAKMEQTRIRSSRVGRFVFLDQTRYDISDTHTVLGCTLFSHVTPQQEFSVESLAVDFKDILHWTVDDHNLAHESDLKWLNAEVSKIAKEEPQRQIFIFTHHCPTMDSRCMNHRHKHSDVTSAFMTDLSSEECWTSTAVKMWAFGHTHYNCQFTDDRGKVILANQKGYQMYPQKSFDAGKMCSSSREPPVPQFAIQAVDLLMRGYLSALHRPFFGPSLHGTAYAFSRKVVVENSLKIWYLTHPTSGRASADPQTEQGHSDTDLVRLIICGEGVSRITAFQAVFSIATELRAQIYEDDSLSPLPLRQDLLQVIRSARDWHFRWLEAGETNIKGYILACALAAQIEGLLRGFQGDDIPPLLVQAVEEADEKCLPVLEEMAAALQTERAGDALPQVYVNLTPDLSEDWDFMMSDIFRDPGSIGSIGLFDNEAPLGPAIW
;
A
#
# COMPACT_ATOMS: atom_id res chain seq x y z
N MET A 1 -9.91 -14.54 -2.06
CA MET A 1 -10.61 -13.45 -1.35
C MET A 1 -9.57 -12.46 -0.89
N ALA A 2 -9.80 -11.15 -1.03
CA ALA A 2 -8.88 -10.16 -0.49
C ALA A 2 -8.85 -10.27 1.05
N PRO A 3 -7.68 -10.38 1.68
CA PRO A 3 -7.58 -10.46 3.13
C PRO A 3 -8.06 -9.16 3.76
N VAL A 4 -8.78 -9.27 4.87
CA VAL A 4 -9.16 -8.13 5.71
C VAL A 4 -8.21 -8.10 6.90
N SER A 5 -7.64 -6.93 7.18
CA SER A 5 -6.65 -6.72 8.24
C SER A 5 -7.12 -5.62 9.19
N PHE A 6 -7.11 -5.91 10.47
CA PHE A 6 -7.50 -4.99 11.54
C PHE A 6 -6.30 -4.67 12.42
N GLN A 7 -6.08 -3.39 12.70
CA GLN A 7 -5.25 -2.96 13.82
C GLN A 7 -6.12 -2.94 15.07
N ILE A 8 -5.74 -3.69 16.11
CA ILE A 8 -6.61 -4.00 17.25
C ILE A 8 -5.98 -3.47 18.53
N MET A 9 -6.73 -2.68 19.29
CA MET A 9 -6.32 -2.13 20.58
C MET A 9 -7.52 -2.04 21.53
N SER A 10 -7.27 -2.15 22.82
CA SER A 10 -8.25 -1.91 23.88
C SER A 10 -7.57 -1.46 25.17
N ASP A 11 -8.37 -1.09 26.17
CA ASP A 11 -7.90 -0.76 27.51
C ASP A 11 -6.78 0.29 27.45
N LEU A 12 -6.95 1.30 26.60
CA LEU A 12 -5.97 2.37 26.42
C LEU A 12 -5.92 3.31 27.62
N HIS A 13 -7.05 3.40 28.34
CA HIS A 13 -7.27 4.22 29.52
C HIS A 13 -6.70 5.62 29.37
N LEU A 14 -7.05 6.29 28.26
CA LEU A 14 -6.47 7.59 27.91
C LEU A 14 -6.85 8.67 28.95
N GLU A 15 -7.95 8.50 29.67
CA GLU A 15 -8.33 9.30 30.84
C GLU A 15 -7.30 9.30 31.97
N THR A 16 -6.40 8.32 32.02
CA THR A 16 -5.31 8.28 33.00
C THR A 16 -4.08 9.09 32.58
N HIS A 17 -4.06 9.63 31.35
CA HIS A 17 -2.98 10.46 30.83
C HIS A 17 -3.27 11.94 31.07
N SER A 18 -2.21 12.77 31.05
CA SER A 18 -2.34 14.23 31.07
C SER A 18 -3.12 14.77 29.86
N SER A 19 -2.90 14.16 28.69
CA SER A 19 -3.61 14.45 27.45
C SER A 19 -3.80 13.18 26.63
N TYR A 20 -4.89 13.09 25.88
CA TYR A 20 -5.10 11.98 24.93
C TYR A 20 -4.10 12.08 23.76
N ASP A 21 -3.58 13.28 23.48
CA ASP A 21 -2.56 13.51 22.44
C ASP A 21 -1.21 12.85 22.77
N ASP A 22 -0.97 12.50 24.05
CA ASP A 22 0.25 11.83 24.49
C ASP A 22 0.35 10.39 23.94
N PHE A 23 -0.77 9.81 23.52
CA PHE A 23 -0.81 8.48 22.93
C PHE A 23 -0.81 8.53 21.40
N GLN A 24 0.36 8.29 20.81
CA GLN A 24 0.58 8.25 19.38
C GLN A 24 0.97 6.84 18.91
N PHE A 25 0.40 6.40 17.79
CA PHE A 25 0.72 5.11 17.18
C PHE A 25 0.65 5.20 15.66
N GLN A 26 1.44 4.36 14.97
CA GLN A 26 1.47 4.31 13.51
C GLN A 26 0.24 3.58 12.97
N ASN A 27 -0.26 4.02 11.82
CA ASN A 27 -1.26 3.26 11.07
C ASN A 27 -0.57 2.04 10.44
N ARG A 28 -1.11 0.85 10.75
CA ARG A 28 -0.63 -0.44 10.26
C ARG A 28 -1.67 -1.22 9.44
N ALA A 29 -2.93 -0.79 9.41
CA ALA A 29 -4.01 -1.47 8.69
C ALA A 29 -5.08 -0.50 8.19
N SER A 30 -5.91 -0.93 7.24
CA SER A 30 -7.01 -0.11 6.72
C SER A 30 -8.12 0.13 7.76
N TYR A 31 -8.30 -0.81 8.69
CA TYR A 31 -9.35 -0.79 9.70
C TYR A 31 -8.75 -0.76 11.10
N LEU A 32 -9.27 0.12 11.95
CA LEU A 32 -8.93 0.19 13.36
C LEU A 32 -10.09 -0.36 14.19
N ALA A 33 -9.81 -1.26 15.13
CA ALA A 33 -10.77 -1.76 16.10
C ALA A 33 -10.33 -1.37 17.52
N LEU A 34 -11.16 -0.55 18.17
CA LEU A 34 -10.98 -0.06 19.53
C LEU A 34 -11.99 -0.77 20.45
N LEU A 35 -11.51 -1.74 21.23
CA LEU A 35 -12.35 -2.75 21.89
C LEU A 35 -12.63 -2.46 23.37
N GLY A 36 -13.10 -1.23 23.65
CA GLY A 36 -13.48 -0.76 24.97
C GLY A 36 -12.32 -0.28 25.84
N ASP A 37 -12.66 0.46 26.89
CA ASP A 37 -11.76 1.12 27.83
C ASP A 37 -10.73 2.03 27.15
N ILE A 38 -11.19 2.78 26.16
CA ILE A 38 -10.38 3.75 25.43
C ILE A 38 -10.33 5.08 26.17
N GLY A 39 -11.49 5.52 26.67
CA GLY A 39 -11.66 6.79 27.34
C GLY A 39 -13.09 7.04 27.77
N HIS A 40 -13.29 7.92 28.75
CA HIS A 40 -14.62 8.27 29.25
C HIS A 40 -15.42 9.09 28.23
N VAL A 41 -16.68 8.71 28.00
CA VAL A 41 -17.62 9.42 27.09
C VAL A 41 -17.96 10.83 27.56
N GLU A 42 -17.77 11.11 28.86
CA GLU A 42 -17.88 12.45 29.42
C GLU A 42 -16.75 13.39 28.94
N ASN A 43 -15.56 12.86 28.66
CA ASN A 43 -14.40 13.65 28.33
C ASN A 43 -14.34 13.99 26.84
N GLU A 44 -14.40 15.29 26.51
CA GLU A 44 -14.36 15.78 25.13
C GLU A 44 -13.08 15.36 24.36
N GLN A 45 -11.99 15.04 25.07
CA GLN A 45 -10.76 14.53 24.45
C GLN A 45 -10.96 13.18 23.76
N LEU A 46 -11.90 12.34 24.22
CA LEU A 46 -12.23 11.09 23.54
C LEU A 46 -12.71 11.34 22.11
N TYR A 47 -13.63 12.28 21.91
CA TYR A 47 -14.14 12.58 20.57
C TYR A 47 -13.06 13.15 19.67
N LYS A 48 -12.17 14.00 20.19
CA LYS A 48 -11.01 14.52 19.43
C LYS A 48 -10.07 13.40 19.01
N PHE A 49 -9.78 12.46 19.92
CA PHE A 49 -8.97 11.28 19.62
C PHE A 49 -9.62 10.43 18.52
N LEU A 50 -10.93 10.15 18.63
CA LEU A 50 -11.68 9.40 17.63
C LEU A 50 -11.70 10.12 16.28
N GLU A 51 -11.97 11.43 16.24
CA GLU A 51 -11.92 12.25 15.03
C GLU A 51 -10.54 12.17 14.35
N HIS A 52 -9.46 12.22 15.13
CA HIS A 52 -8.10 12.05 14.61
C HIS A 52 -7.89 10.67 13.98
N GLN A 53 -8.38 9.59 14.61
CA GLN A 53 -8.24 8.26 14.00
C GLN A 53 -9.13 8.10 12.75
N ILE A 54 -10.31 8.69 12.72
CA ILE A 54 -11.19 8.64 11.53
C ILE A 54 -10.55 9.33 10.32
N GLN A 55 -9.63 10.29 10.52
CA GLN A 55 -8.85 10.87 9.42
C GLN A 55 -7.75 9.94 8.87
N ARG A 56 -7.40 8.88 9.61
CA ARG A 56 -6.26 8.01 9.32
C ARG A 56 -6.66 6.63 8.82
N TYR A 57 -7.84 6.15 9.19
CA TYR A 57 -8.34 4.81 8.84
C TYR A 57 -9.56 4.89 7.93
N LEU A 58 -9.76 3.87 7.09
CA LEU A 58 -10.98 3.77 6.27
C LEU A 58 -12.21 3.57 7.15
N ILE A 59 -12.09 2.74 8.19
CA ILE A 59 -13.14 2.51 9.18
C ILE A 59 -12.50 2.42 10.58
N VAL A 60 -13.10 3.10 11.54
CA VAL A 60 -12.83 2.96 12.98
C VAL A 60 -14.03 2.27 13.61
N PHE A 61 -13.85 1.04 14.05
CA PHE A 61 -14.79 0.27 14.86
C PHE A 61 -14.56 0.58 16.33
N PHE A 62 -15.63 0.91 17.06
CA PHE A 62 -15.56 1.28 18.46
C PHE A 62 -16.58 0.49 19.28
N VAL A 63 -16.11 -0.23 20.29
CA VAL A 63 -16.93 -0.95 21.28
C VAL A 63 -16.81 -0.20 22.61
N PHE A 64 -17.90 -0.11 23.38
CA PHE A 64 -17.83 0.33 24.77
C PHE A 64 -17.25 -0.77 25.65
N GLY A 65 -16.32 -0.42 26.53
CA GLY A 65 -16.04 -1.14 27.75
C GLY A 65 -16.85 -0.61 28.94
N ASN A 66 -16.47 -1.04 30.13
CA ASN A 66 -17.13 -0.63 31.37
C ASN A 66 -16.73 0.80 31.80
N HIS A 67 -15.58 1.33 31.34
CA HIS A 67 -15.14 2.69 31.67
C HIS A 67 -15.73 3.78 30.77
N GLU A 68 -16.15 3.49 29.53
CA GLU A 68 -16.78 4.49 28.65
C GLU A 68 -17.95 5.25 29.31
N PRO A 69 -18.94 4.57 29.94
CA PRO A 69 -20.07 5.24 30.60
C PRO A 69 -19.77 5.81 31.99
N CYS A 70 -18.51 5.92 32.42
CA CYS A 70 -18.15 6.47 33.73
C CYS A 70 -18.85 7.82 34.02
N HIS A 71 -19.39 7.95 35.23
CA HIS A 71 -20.15 9.10 35.75
C HIS A 71 -21.46 9.42 35.02
N MET A 72 -21.96 8.53 34.17
CA MET A 72 -23.27 8.65 33.55
C MET A 72 -23.99 7.31 33.44
N SER A 73 -25.27 7.32 33.05
CA SER A 73 -25.96 6.05 32.75
C SER A 73 -25.53 5.51 31.39
N LEU A 74 -25.46 4.19 31.27
CA LEU A 74 -25.10 3.50 30.02
C LEU A 74 -25.93 4.00 28.82
N LYS A 75 -27.24 4.19 29.04
CA LYS A 75 -28.17 4.74 28.02
C LYS A 75 -27.75 6.14 27.54
N THR A 76 -27.32 7.01 28.44
CA THR A 76 -26.89 8.37 28.11
C THR A 76 -25.57 8.33 27.33
N ALA A 77 -24.61 7.51 27.76
CA ALA A 77 -23.35 7.32 27.06
C ALA A 77 -23.58 6.81 25.62
N LYS A 78 -24.40 5.76 25.45
CA LYS A 78 -24.77 5.22 24.13
C LYS A 78 -25.40 6.28 23.24
N LYS A 79 -26.31 7.11 23.78
CA LYS A 79 -26.94 8.21 23.03
C LYS A 79 -25.90 9.23 22.54
N LYS A 80 -24.93 9.61 23.37
CA LYS A 80 -23.84 10.52 22.98
C LYS A 80 -22.99 9.92 21.86
N MET A 81 -22.61 8.65 21.98
CA MET A 81 -21.79 7.99 20.95
C MET A 81 -22.53 7.81 19.62
N ARG A 82 -23.83 7.50 19.64
CA ARG A 82 -24.67 7.49 18.43
C ARG A 82 -24.81 8.88 17.79
N ALA A 83 -24.88 9.94 18.60
CA ALA A 83 -24.88 11.31 18.08
C ALA A 83 -23.53 11.67 17.41
N PHE A 84 -22.41 11.22 17.99
CA PHE A 84 -21.09 11.37 17.39
C PHE A 84 -20.97 10.60 16.07
N GLU A 85 -21.42 9.34 16.03
CA GLU A 85 -21.48 8.53 14.80
C GLU A 85 -22.25 9.24 13.68
N ALA A 86 -23.44 9.78 13.99
CA ALA A 86 -24.24 10.54 13.03
C ALA A 86 -23.54 11.82 12.54
N LYS A 87 -22.88 12.57 13.44
CA LYS A 87 -22.07 13.75 13.11
C LYS A 87 -20.94 13.37 12.14
N MET A 88 -20.26 12.26 12.39
CA MET A 88 -19.13 11.83 11.56
C MET A 88 -19.57 11.34 10.18
N GLU A 89 -20.72 10.68 10.07
CA GLU A 89 -21.27 10.31 8.76
C GLU A 89 -21.64 11.55 7.92
N GLN A 90 -22.21 12.59 8.54
CA GLN A 90 -22.47 13.85 7.83
C GLN A 90 -21.19 14.52 7.32
N THR A 91 -20.12 14.49 8.13
CA THR A 91 -18.80 15.01 7.73
C THR A 91 -18.21 14.21 6.57
N ARG A 92 -18.32 12.87 6.62
CA ARG A 92 -17.84 11.95 5.57
C ARG A 92 -18.53 12.19 4.23
N ILE A 93 -19.84 12.44 4.22
CA ILE A 93 -20.59 12.75 2.99
C ILE A 93 -20.06 14.03 2.32
N ARG A 94 -19.56 14.99 3.11
CA ARG A 94 -19.02 16.27 2.61
C ARG A 94 -17.54 16.19 2.21
N SER A 95 -16.80 15.17 2.64
CA SER A 95 -15.36 15.04 2.39
C SER A 95 -14.96 13.57 2.25
N SER A 96 -14.48 13.20 1.05
CA SER A 96 -13.99 11.84 0.76
C SER A 96 -12.70 11.47 1.50
N ARG A 97 -12.07 12.41 2.21
CA ARG A 97 -10.84 12.18 2.99
C ARG A 97 -11.09 11.68 4.42
N VAL A 98 -12.34 11.64 4.85
CA VAL A 98 -12.73 11.23 6.20
C VAL A 98 -13.18 9.77 6.15
N GLY A 99 -12.68 8.95 7.06
CA GLY A 99 -13.11 7.56 7.21
C GLY A 99 -14.52 7.44 7.79
N ARG A 100 -14.98 6.20 7.96
CA ARG A 100 -16.24 5.89 8.64
C ARG A 100 -15.98 5.58 10.12
N PHE A 101 -16.85 6.08 10.99
CA PHE A 101 -16.95 5.63 12.37
C PHE A 101 -18.11 4.65 12.50
N VAL A 102 -17.89 3.53 13.19
CA VAL A 102 -18.93 2.51 13.43
C VAL A 102 -18.96 2.18 14.90
N PHE A 103 -20.05 2.56 15.57
CA PHE A 103 -20.29 2.19 16.95
C PHE A 103 -20.92 0.79 17.03
N LEU A 104 -20.20 -0.12 17.67
CA LEU A 104 -20.55 -1.53 17.82
C LEU A 104 -21.30 -1.77 19.13
N ASP A 105 -22.64 -1.69 19.05
CA ASP A 105 -23.58 -1.87 20.15
C ASP A 105 -24.76 -2.67 19.63
N GLN A 106 -24.59 -3.99 19.58
CA GLN A 106 -25.41 -4.95 18.84
C GLN A 106 -25.48 -4.59 17.34
N THR A 107 -24.32 -4.29 16.77
CA THR A 107 -24.19 -3.81 15.39
C THR A 107 -23.58 -4.89 14.49
N ARG A 108 -24.25 -5.16 13.35
CA ARG A 108 -23.67 -5.85 12.19
C ARG A 108 -23.15 -4.81 11.20
N TYR A 109 -21.93 -5.00 10.71
CA TYR A 109 -21.35 -4.18 9.66
C TYR A 109 -20.65 -5.04 8.60
N ASP A 110 -21.12 -4.95 7.36
CA ASP A 110 -20.56 -5.70 6.25
C ASP A 110 -19.46 -4.87 5.56
N ILE A 111 -18.21 -5.31 5.70
CA ILE A 111 -17.03 -4.66 5.08
C ILE A 111 -17.02 -4.91 3.57
N SER A 112 -17.48 -6.09 3.17
CA SER A 112 -17.61 -6.53 1.77
C SER A 112 -18.68 -7.61 1.67
N ASP A 113 -18.92 -8.13 0.47
CA ASP A 113 -19.87 -9.22 0.22
C ASP A 113 -19.49 -10.54 0.91
N THR A 114 -18.26 -10.66 1.41
CA THR A 114 -17.74 -11.89 2.04
C THR A 114 -17.26 -11.70 3.47
N HIS A 115 -17.28 -10.48 4.02
CA HIS A 115 -16.71 -10.17 5.33
C HIS A 115 -17.65 -9.31 6.18
N THR A 116 -17.92 -9.75 7.40
CA THR A 116 -18.80 -9.08 8.35
C THR A 116 -18.14 -8.92 9.70
N VAL A 117 -18.27 -7.73 10.28
CA VAL A 117 -17.98 -7.46 11.67
C VAL A 117 -19.30 -7.50 12.45
N LEU A 118 -19.31 -8.26 13.54
CA LEU A 118 -20.34 -8.19 14.57
C LEU A 118 -19.70 -7.62 15.83
N GLY A 119 -20.38 -6.71 16.53
CA GLY A 119 -19.86 -6.26 17.81
C GLY A 119 -20.91 -5.66 18.74
N CYS A 120 -20.62 -5.85 20.02
CA CYS A 120 -21.36 -5.36 21.17
C CYS A 120 -20.38 -5.31 22.36
N THR A 121 -20.75 -4.64 23.46
CA THR A 121 -19.93 -4.67 24.68
C THR A 121 -19.75 -6.10 25.18
N LEU A 122 -20.81 -6.91 25.08
CA LEU A 122 -20.93 -8.24 25.66
C LEU A 122 -20.52 -8.17 27.13
N PHE A 123 -21.30 -7.49 27.97
CA PHE A 123 -21.09 -7.56 29.42
C PHE A 123 -20.99 -9.02 29.86
N SER A 124 -20.22 -9.32 30.90
CA SER A 124 -20.13 -10.70 31.40
C SER A 124 -21.37 -11.10 32.21
N HIS A 125 -21.62 -12.39 32.36
CA HIS A 125 -22.62 -12.92 33.28
C HIS A 125 -22.03 -13.07 34.69
N VAL A 126 -22.44 -12.20 35.61
CA VAL A 126 -22.11 -12.28 37.04
C VAL A 126 -22.89 -13.43 37.67
N THR A 127 -22.16 -14.41 38.21
CA THR A 127 -22.79 -15.60 38.81
C THR A 127 -23.39 -15.27 40.18
N PRO A 128 -24.49 -15.93 40.60
CA PRO A 128 -25.07 -15.73 41.93
C PRO A 128 -24.09 -15.95 43.09
N GLN A 129 -23.10 -16.83 42.90
CA GLN A 129 -22.08 -17.13 43.92
C GLN A 129 -21.08 -15.98 44.11
N GLN A 130 -20.85 -15.17 43.08
CA GLN A 130 -19.87 -14.09 43.09
C GLN A 130 -20.51 -12.70 43.15
N GLU A 131 -21.84 -12.61 43.01
CA GLU A 131 -22.62 -11.36 42.95
C GLU A 131 -22.21 -10.35 44.02
N PHE A 132 -22.23 -10.72 45.30
CA PHE A 132 -21.86 -9.82 46.39
C PHE A 132 -20.43 -9.28 46.26
N SER A 133 -19.46 -10.16 45.96
CA SER A 133 -18.05 -9.79 45.81
C SER A 133 -17.87 -8.88 44.59
N VAL A 134 -18.54 -9.18 43.49
CA VAL A 134 -18.49 -8.44 42.24
C VAL A 134 -19.11 -7.06 42.41
N GLU A 135 -20.32 -6.96 42.95
CA GLU A 135 -21.01 -5.69 43.22
C GLU A 135 -20.16 -4.79 44.13
N SER A 136 -19.53 -5.36 45.15
CA SER A 136 -18.73 -4.61 46.12
C SER A 136 -17.39 -4.13 45.55
N LEU A 137 -16.77 -4.87 44.64
CA LEU A 137 -15.39 -4.65 44.21
C LEU A 137 -15.26 -4.07 42.80
N ALA A 138 -16.10 -4.47 41.85
CA ALA A 138 -16.05 -3.97 40.49
C ALA A 138 -16.42 -2.49 40.45
N VAL A 139 -15.71 -1.74 39.60
CA VAL A 139 -15.89 -0.29 39.48
C VAL A 139 -17.17 0.07 38.75
N ASP A 140 -17.65 -0.83 37.89
CA ASP A 140 -18.84 -0.74 37.06
C ASP A 140 -20.07 -0.31 37.88
N PHE A 141 -20.29 -0.97 39.01
CA PHE A 141 -21.43 -0.74 39.90
C PHE A 141 -21.27 0.49 40.80
N LYS A 142 -20.15 1.21 40.69
CA LYS A 142 -19.86 2.44 41.42
C LYS A 142 -19.89 3.66 40.50
N ASP A 143 -19.30 3.52 39.32
CA ASP A 143 -19.07 4.62 38.40
C ASP A 143 -20.17 4.78 37.34
N ILE A 144 -20.89 3.71 36.99
CA ILE A 144 -22.02 3.78 36.07
C ILE A 144 -23.29 4.11 36.85
N LEU A 145 -23.95 5.21 36.48
CA LEU A 145 -25.13 5.66 37.22
C LEU A 145 -26.30 4.70 37.05
N HIS A 146 -26.86 4.26 38.18
CA HIS A 146 -28.00 3.34 38.25
C HIS A 146 -27.75 2.01 37.52
N TRP A 147 -26.56 1.45 37.68
CA TRP A 147 -26.17 0.17 37.13
C TRP A 147 -26.11 -0.89 38.23
N THR A 148 -26.98 -1.88 38.15
CA THR A 148 -27.03 -3.01 39.10
C THR A 148 -26.48 -4.28 38.46
N VAL A 149 -26.20 -5.31 39.28
CA VAL A 149 -25.83 -6.63 38.75
C VAL A 149 -26.93 -7.22 37.87
N ASP A 150 -28.20 -7.00 38.21
CA ASP A 150 -29.34 -7.41 37.38
C ASP A 150 -29.31 -6.71 36.01
N ASP A 151 -29.08 -5.39 35.97
CA ASP A 151 -28.97 -4.66 34.71
C ASP A 151 -27.81 -5.16 33.84
N HIS A 152 -26.69 -5.48 34.48
CA HIS A 152 -25.49 -6.03 33.83
C HIS A 152 -25.75 -7.40 33.21
N ASN A 153 -26.38 -8.32 33.96
CA ASN A 153 -26.76 -9.64 33.47
C ASN A 153 -27.84 -9.56 32.37
N LEU A 154 -28.81 -8.65 32.49
CA LEU A 154 -29.80 -8.41 31.42
C LEU A 154 -29.14 -7.90 30.13
N ALA A 155 -28.13 -7.04 30.26
CA ALA A 155 -27.37 -6.57 29.10
C ALA A 155 -26.54 -7.70 28.46
N HIS A 156 -25.91 -8.56 29.28
CA HIS A 156 -25.24 -9.77 28.80
C HIS A 156 -26.18 -10.66 27.99
N GLU A 157 -27.35 -11.01 28.56
CA GLU A 157 -28.33 -11.87 27.89
C GLU A 157 -28.82 -11.27 26.57
N SER A 158 -29.05 -9.96 26.53
CA SER A 158 -29.44 -9.23 25.33
C SER A 158 -28.37 -9.33 24.24
N ASP A 159 -27.11 -9.06 24.60
CA ASP A 159 -25.95 -9.12 23.69
C ASP A 159 -25.71 -10.54 23.17
N LEU A 160 -25.75 -11.55 24.05
CA LEU A 160 -25.55 -12.95 23.70
C LEU A 160 -26.65 -13.45 22.75
N LYS A 161 -27.91 -13.14 23.05
CA LYS A 161 -29.06 -13.53 22.22
C LYS A 161 -28.96 -12.93 20.82
N TRP A 162 -28.62 -11.63 20.74
CA TRP A 162 -28.43 -10.95 19.47
C TRP A 162 -27.27 -11.58 18.67
N LEU A 163 -26.12 -11.80 19.32
CA LEU A 163 -24.92 -12.31 18.67
C LEU A 163 -25.13 -13.72 18.13
N ASN A 164 -25.75 -14.61 18.91
CA ASN A 164 -26.15 -15.94 18.45
C ASN A 164 -27.06 -15.83 17.22
N ALA A 165 -28.15 -15.06 17.30
CA ALA A 165 -29.10 -14.92 16.21
C ALA A 165 -28.47 -14.43 14.89
N GLU A 166 -27.57 -13.43 14.97
CA GLU A 166 -26.87 -12.93 13.78
C GLU A 166 -25.89 -13.96 13.21
N VAL A 167 -25.14 -14.66 14.06
CA VAL A 167 -24.23 -15.72 13.61
C VAL A 167 -25.00 -16.87 12.97
N SER A 168 -26.09 -17.35 13.57
CA SER A 168 -26.93 -18.41 12.99
C SER A 168 -27.47 -17.99 11.62
N LYS A 169 -27.95 -16.75 11.53
CA LYS A 169 -28.53 -16.19 10.30
C LYS A 169 -27.49 -16.14 9.19
N ILE A 170 -26.32 -15.55 9.45
CA ILE A 170 -25.24 -15.45 8.46
C ILE A 170 -24.76 -16.84 8.03
N ALA A 171 -24.54 -17.75 8.98
CA ALA A 171 -24.08 -19.11 8.67
C ALA A 171 -25.06 -19.88 7.78
N LYS A 172 -26.37 -19.64 7.95
CA LYS A 172 -27.44 -20.29 7.19
C LYS A 172 -27.68 -19.64 5.81
N GLU A 173 -27.74 -18.31 5.77
CA GLU A 173 -28.15 -17.56 4.57
C GLU A 173 -26.96 -17.18 3.67
N GLU A 174 -25.77 -17.05 4.24
CA GLU A 174 -24.56 -16.54 3.58
C GLU A 174 -23.32 -17.41 3.91
N PRO A 175 -23.33 -18.72 3.58
CA PRO A 175 -22.34 -19.69 4.08
C PRO A 175 -20.88 -19.39 3.68
N GLN A 176 -20.66 -18.60 2.64
CA GLN A 176 -19.33 -18.12 2.21
C GLN A 176 -18.78 -16.98 3.07
N ARG A 177 -19.61 -16.33 3.89
CA ARG A 177 -19.25 -15.11 4.62
C ARG A 177 -18.43 -15.43 5.85
N GLN A 178 -17.37 -14.64 6.06
CA GLN A 178 -16.49 -14.72 7.22
C GLN A 178 -16.89 -13.66 8.25
N ILE A 179 -16.99 -14.09 9.50
CA ILE A 179 -17.42 -13.23 10.62
C ILE A 179 -16.22 -12.91 11.52
N PHE A 180 -16.09 -11.64 11.89
CA PHE A 180 -15.17 -11.12 12.90
C PHE A 180 -16.01 -10.58 14.05
N ILE A 181 -15.78 -11.07 15.26
CA ILE A 181 -16.51 -10.63 16.46
C ILE A 181 -15.61 -9.74 17.30
N PHE A 182 -16.12 -8.57 17.65
CA PHE A 182 -15.45 -7.57 18.49
C PHE A 182 -16.29 -7.30 19.74
N THR A 183 -15.74 -7.62 20.90
CA THR A 183 -16.37 -7.39 22.21
C THR A 183 -15.43 -6.69 23.16
N HIS A 184 -15.92 -6.23 24.31
CA HIS A 184 -15.03 -5.78 25.37
C HIS A 184 -14.74 -6.90 26.37
N HIS A 185 -15.77 -7.52 26.96
CA HIS A 185 -15.51 -8.60 27.92
C HIS A 185 -15.11 -9.89 27.20
N CYS A 186 -14.40 -10.74 27.95
CA CYS A 186 -13.84 -11.98 27.41
C CYS A 186 -14.92 -13.08 27.29
N PRO A 187 -15.05 -13.72 26.11
CA PRO A 187 -16.09 -14.71 25.82
C PRO A 187 -15.73 -16.15 26.24
N THR A 188 -14.65 -16.34 27.01
CA THR A 188 -14.17 -17.69 27.36
C THR A 188 -13.46 -17.72 28.71
N MET A 189 -13.52 -18.88 29.36
CA MET A 189 -12.76 -19.21 30.58
C MET A 189 -11.44 -19.93 30.29
N ASP A 190 -11.00 -19.97 29.02
CA ASP A 190 -9.71 -20.57 28.65
C ASP A 190 -8.56 -19.90 29.43
N SER A 191 -7.71 -20.73 30.04
CA SER A 191 -6.55 -20.26 30.83
C SER A 191 -5.58 -19.37 30.06
N ARG A 192 -5.59 -19.40 28.72
CA ARG A 192 -4.77 -18.54 27.84
C ARG A 192 -5.31 -17.10 27.75
N CYS A 193 -6.55 -16.85 28.15
CA CYS A 193 -7.18 -15.54 28.17
C CYS A 193 -7.12 -14.85 29.54
N MET A 194 -6.53 -15.50 30.55
CA MET A 194 -6.51 -15.02 31.92
C MET A 194 -5.10 -15.05 32.49
N ASN A 195 -4.77 -14.07 33.32
CA ASN A 195 -3.58 -14.18 34.15
C ASN A 195 -3.75 -15.29 35.20
N HIS A 196 -2.80 -16.23 35.28
CA HIS A 196 -2.84 -17.38 36.18
C HIS A 196 -3.09 -17.02 37.67
N ARG A 197 -2.66 -15.83 38.10
CA ARG A 197 -2.89 -15.28 39.45
C ARG A 197 -4.36 -14.96 39.77
N HIS A 198 -5.25 -14.93 38.78
CA HIS A 198 -6.68 -14.67 38.94
C HIS A 198 -7.58 -15.90 38.77
N LYS A 199 -7.02 -17.10 38.50
CA LYS A 199 -7.78 -18.33 38.21
C LYS A 199 -8.83 -18.73 39.26
N HIS A 200 -8.64 -18.29 40.50
CA HIS A 200 -9.52 -18.59 41.64
C HIS A 200 -10.04 -17.31 42.31
N SER A 201 -10.16 -16.23 41.55
CA SER A 201 -10.66 -14.96 42.08
C SER A 201 -12.17 -15.01 42.28
N ASP A 202 -12.64 -14.49 43.42
CA ASP A 202 -14.05 -14.36 43.77
C ASP A 202 -14.82 -13.34 42.90
N VAL A 203 -14.13 -12.65 41.98
CA VAL A 203 -14.74 -11.68 41.05
C VAL A 203 -14.53 -12.03 39.57
N THR A 204 -14.14 -13.27 39.27
CA THR A 204 -13.84 -13.70 37.89
C THR A 204 -15.01 -13.44 36.92
N SER A 205 -16.25 -13.62 37.37
CA SER A 205 -17.46 -13.41 36.56
C SER A 205 -17.74 -11.93 36.21
N ALA A 206 -17.00 -10.97 36.78
CA ALA A 206 -17.02 -9.58 36.33
C ALA A 206 -16.20 -9.34 35.04
N PHE A 207 -15.34 -10.29 34.65
CA PHE A 207 -14.40 -10.12 33.54
C PHE A 207 -14.69 -10.99 32.33
N MET A 208 -15.26 -12.17 32.56
CA MET A 208 -15.38 -13.19 31.53
C MET A 208 -16.54 -14.16 31.76
N THR A 209 -17.02 -14.75 30.67
CA THR A 209 -18.11 -15.73 30.67
C THR A 209 -17.77 -16.84 29.70
N ASP A 210 -18.03 -18.09 30.08
CA ASP A 210 -17.78 -19.23 29.18
C ASP A 210 -18.90 -19.34 28.13
N LEU A 211 -18.61 -18.93 26.90
CA LEU A 211 -19.53 -19.07 25.77
C LEU A 211 -19.20 -20.29 24.89
N SER A 212 -18.39 -21.23 25.37
CA SER A 212 -17.90 -22.35 24.55
C SER A 212 -19.00 -23.25 23.96
N SER A 213 -20.20 -23.26 24.56
CA SER A 213 -21.39 -23.97 24.08
C SER A 213 -22.28 -23.17 23.14
N GLU A 214 -22.05 -21.86 23.00
CA GLU A 214 -22.91 -20.95 22.26
C GLU A 214 -22.67 -21.04 20.74
N GLU A 215 -23.69 -20.73 19.94
CA GLU A 215 -23.60 -20.80 18.47
C GLU A 215 -22.60 -19.78 17.92
N CYS A 216 -22.56 -18.58 18.51
CA CYS A 216 -21.60 -17.53 18.19
C CYS A 216 -20.14 -17.97 18.38
N TRP A 217 -19.89 -18.89 19.31
CA TRP A 217 -18.57 -19.48 19.54
C TRP A 217 -18.30 -20.66 18.60
N THR A 218 -19.23 -21.62 18.56
CA THR A 218 -19.04 -22.92 17.90
C THR A 218 -19.07 -22.85 16.38
N SER A 219 -19.68 -21.80 15.80
CA SER A 219 -19.78 -21.59 14.36
C SER A 219 -18.40 -21.42 13.69
N THR A 220 -18.17 -22.19 12.61
CA THR A 220 -16.97 -22.12 11.78
C THR A 220 -16.94 -20.89 10.86
N ALA A 221 -18.06 -20.18 10.71
CA ALA A 221 -18.13 -18.92 9.97
C ALA A 221 -17.36 -17.80 10.68
N VAL A 222 -17.28 -17.87 12.02
CA VAL A 222 -16.52 -16.93 12.84
C VAL A 222 -15.04 -17.28 12.77
N LYS A 223 -14.25 -16.38 12.16
CA LYS A 223 -12.82 -16.54 11.93
C LYS A 223 -11.95 -15.84 12.97
N MET A 224 -12.50 -14.83 13.64
CA MET A 224 -11.80 -14.09 14.68
C MET A 224 -12.76 -13.66 15.78
N TRP A 225 -12.28 -13.68 17.01
CA TRP A 225 -12.89 -13.00 18.14
C TRP A 225 -11.83 -12.19 18.88
N ALA A 226 -11.97 -10.87 18.88
CA ALA A 226 -11.10 -9.98 19.63
C ALA A 226 -11.83 -9.30 20.79
N PHE A 227 -11.14 -9.15 21.92
CA PHE A 227 -11.70 -8.63 23.18
C PHE A 227 -10.67 -7.87 24.03
N GLY A 228 -11.11 -7.26 25.15
CA GLY A 228 -10.31 -6.51 26.12
C GLY A 228 -10.55 -6.92 27.58
N HIS A 229 -10.63 -5.95 28.50
CA HIS A 229 -11.08 -6.00 29.92
C HIS A 229 -10.22 -6.83 30.91
N THR A 230 -9.66 -7.94 30.46
CA THR A 230 -8.93 -8.90 31.32
C THR A 230 -7.53 -8.43 31.74
N HIS A 231 -7.07 -7.32 31.16
CA HIS A 231 -5.73 -6.74 31.27
C HIS A 231 -4.63 -7.79 31.06
N TYR A 232 -4.88 -8.70 30.10
CA TYR A 232 -4.01 -9.81 29.76
C TYR A 232 -4.02 -10.06 28.25
N ASN A 233 -2.88 -9.79 27.60
CA ASN A 233 -2.79 -9.95 26.15
C ASN A 233 -2.58 -11.41 25.77
N CYS A 234 -3.34 -11.86 24.78
CA CYS A 234 -3.26 -13.22 24.28
C CYS A 234 -3.51 -13.24 22.78
N GLN A 235 -2.93 -14.23 22.10
CA GLN A 235 -3.31 -14.57 20.73
C GLN A 235 -3.11 -16.06 20.52
N PHE A 236 -4.16 -16.76 20.11
CA PHE A 236 -4.08 -18.17 19.76
C PHE A 236 -5.20 -18.53 18.77
N THR A 237 -5.08 -19.72 18.18
CA THR A 237 -6.16 -20.31 17.39
C THR A 237 -6.83 -21.39 18.24
N ASP A 238 -8.16 -21.39 18.29
CA ASP A 238 -8.93 -22.46 18.94
C ASP A 238 -8.88 -23.76 18.12
N ASP A 239 -9.50 -24.81 18.64
CA ASP A 239 -9.61 -26.12 18.00
C ASP A 239 -10.43 -26.10 16.69
N ARG A 240 -11.18 -25.03 16.42
CA ARG A 240 -12.06 -24.84 15.26
C ARG A 240 -11.47 -23.88 14.22
N GLY A 241 -10.25 -23.38 14.43
CA GLY A 241 -9.58 -22.48 13.50
C GLY A 241 -9.92 -20.99 13.68
N LYS A 242 -10.62 -20.60 14.74
CA LYS A 242 -10.91 -19.20 15.09
C LYS A 242 -9.71 -18.58 15.79
N VAL A 243 -9.33 -17.37 15.37
CA VAL A 243 -8.30 -16.60 16.06
C VAL A 243 -8.92 -15.87 17.24
N ILE A 244 -8.43 -16.15 18.45
CA ILE A 244 -8.78 -15.45 19.69
C ILE A 244 -7.66 -14.45 20.00
N LEU A 245 -8.01 -13.19 20.28
CA LEU A 245 -7.03 -12.11 20.42
C LEU A 245 -7.45 -11.07 21.47
N ALA A 246 -6.50 -10.65 22.30
CA ALA A 246 -6.62 -9.46 23.14
C ALA A 246 -5.31 -8.64 23.08
N ASN A 247 -5.42 -7.33 22.89
CA ASN A 247 -4.28 -6.42 22.81
C ASN A 247 -4.57 -5.12 23.59
N GLN A 248 -4.38 -5.23 24.88
CA GLN A 248 -4.78 -4.33 25.95
C GLN A 248 -3.55 -3.56 26.42
N LYS A 249 -3.65 -2.24 26.51
CA LYS A 249 -2.54 -1.42 27.00
C LYS A 249 -2.49 -1.39 28.52
N GLY A 250 -3.64 -1.31 29.19
CA GLY A 250 -3.73 -1.02 30.62
C GLY A 250 -3.46 0.45 30.96
N TYR A 251 -3.61 0.78 32.24
CA TYR A 251 -3.45 2.13 32.77
C TYR A 251 -2.06 2.73 32.52
N GLN A 252 -1.95 4.07 32.45
CA GLN A 252 -0.66 4.76 32.23
C GLN A 252 0.43 4.32 33.21
N MET A 253 0.07 4.17 34.49
CA MET A 253 1.01 3.79 35.56
C MET A 253 1.32 2.28 35.59
N TYR A 254 0.46 1.46 34.98
CA TYR A 254 0.56 0.00 34.99
C TYR A 254 0.31 -0.61 33.60
N PRO A 255 1.13 -0.24 32.59
CA PRO A 255 0.92 -0.74 31.25
C PRO A 255 1.30 -2.22 31.13
N GLN A 256 0.60 -2.94 30.27
CA GLN A 256 0.91 -4.31 29.90
C GLN A 256 2.14 -4.34 29.00
N LYS A 257 3.20 -5.02 29.45
CA LYS A 257 4.47 -5.12 28.70
C LYS A 257 4.32 -5.79 27.33
N SER A 258 3.31 -6.64 27.17
CA SER A 258 3.00 -7.35 25.93
C SER A 258 2.07 -6.57 25.00
N PHE A 259 1.68 -5.34 25.35
CA PHE A 259 0.91 -4.48 24.46
C PHE A 259 1.75 -4.09 23.24
N ASP A 260 1.13 -4.21 22.07
CA ASP A 260 1.72 -3.78 20.80
C ASP A 260 0.76 -2.83 20.09
N ALA A 261 1.09 -1.54 20.05
CA ALA A 261 0.27 -0.56 19.34
C ALA A 261 0.19 -0.82 17.83
N GLY A 262 1.12 -1.60 17.27
CA GLY A 262 1.13 -2.05 15.88
C GLY A 262 0.43 -3.38 15.64
N LYS A 263 -0.25 -3.95 16.64
CA LYS A 263 -0.86 -5.28 16.54
C LYS A 263 -1.89 -5.34 15.43
N MET A 264 -1.57 -6.13 14.40
CA MET A 264 -2.48 -6.45 13.31
C MET A 264 -3.00 -7.88 13.44
N CYS A 265 -4.23 -8.09 12.99
CA CYS A 265 -4.77 -9.43 12.80
C CYS A 265 -5.58 -9.49 11.50
N SER A 266 -5.27 -10.48 10.66
CA SER A 266 -5.88 -10.64 9.33
C SER A 266 -6.72 -11.92 9.27
N SER A 267 -7.76 -11.91 8.43
CA SER A 267 -8.68 -13.05 8.22
C SER A 267 -8.03 -14.31 7.64
N SER A 268 -6.83 -14.15 7.08
CA SER A 268 -5.92 -15.18 6.60
C SER A 268 -4.50 -14.62 6.67
N ARG A 269 -3.45 -15.47 6.73
CA ARG A 269 -2.07 -14.99 6.56
C ARG A 269 -2.03 -14.17 5.28
N GLU A 270 -1.75 -12.87 5.37
CA GLU A 270 -1.61 -12.02 4.19
C GLU A 270 -0.59 -12.70 3.26
N PRO A 271 -0.94 -13.02 2.01
CA PRO A 271 0.10 -13.28 1.04
C PRO A 271 0.92 -11.99 0.95
N PRO A 272 2.26 -12.07 0.89
CA PRO A 272 3.09 -10.89 0.72
C PRO A 272 2.58 -10.11 -0.50
N VAL A 273 2.54 -8.77 -0.40
CA VAL A 273 2.13 -7.90 -1.51
C VAL A 273 2.90 -8.36 -2.76
N PRO A 274 2.22 -8.67 -3.88
CA PRO A 274 2.90 -9.21 -5.05
C PRO A 274 4.05 -8.28 -5.45
N GLN A 275 5.24 -8.85 -5.68
CA GLN A 275 6.43 -8.08 -6.05
C GLN A 275 6.15 -7.18 -7.26
N PHE A 276 5.37 -7.68 -8.22
CA PHE A 276 4.87 -6.91 -9.36
C PHE A 276 4.14 -5.62 -8.96
N ALA A 277 3.24 -5.67 -7.97
CA ALA A 277 2.47 -4.51 -7.54
C ALA A 277 3.38 -3.42 -6.94
N ILE A 278 4.36 -3.82 -6.12
CA ILE A 278 5.36 -2.90 -5.55
C ILE A 278 6.17 -2.25 -6.68
N GLN A 279 6.66 -3.06 -7.62
CA GLN A 279 7.49 -2.58 -8.72
C GLN A 279 6.72 -1.69 -9.71
N ALA A 280 5.45 -2.01 -9.99
CA ALA A 280 4.60 -1.21 -10.86
C ALA A 280 4.31 0.17 -10.25
N VAL A 281 4.02 0.23 -8.94
CA VAL A 281 3.86 1.51 -8.23
C VAL A 281 5.17 2.30 -8.23
N ASP A 282 6.32 1.65 -7.98
CA ASP A 282 7.62 2.34 -8.02
C ASP A 282 7.93 2.90 -9.41
N LEU A 283 7.67 2.14 -10.48
CA LEU A 283 7.83 2.61 -11.87
C LEU A 283 6.97 3.86 -12.15
N LEU A 284 5.68 3.83 -11.79
CA LEU A 284 4.77 4.95 -12.01
C LEU A 284 5.18 6.20 -11.23
N MET A 285 5.49 6.04 -9.94
CA MET A 285 5.91 7.14 -9.07
C MET A 285 7.19 7.80 -9.61
N ARG A 286 8.17 7.01 -10.04
CA ARG A 286 9.40 7.51 -10.66
C ARG A 286 9.13 8.19 -12.00
N GLY A 287 8.24 7.64 -12.81
CA GLY A 287 7.81 8.25 -14.08
C GLY A 287 7.25 9.65 -13.87
N TYR A 288 6.32 9.81 -12.91
CA TYR A 288 5.74 11.12 -12.58
C TYR A 288 6.76 12.10 -11.98
N LEU A 289 7.64 11.63 -11.09
CA LEU A 289 8.72 12.47 -10.54
C LEU A 289 9.65 12.95 -11.66
N SER A 290 10.06 12.07 -12.57
CA SER A 290 10.84 12.47 -13.74
C SER A 290 10.11 13.49 -14.60
N ALA A 291 8.83 13.27 -14.90
CA ALA A 291 8.03 14.17 -15.72
C ALA A 291 7.93 15.60 -15.13
N LEU A 292 7.76 15.72 -13.80
CA LEU A 292 7.71 17.02 -13.13
C LEU A 292 9.01 17.82 -13.21
N HIS A 293 10.15 17.12 -13.28
CA HIS A 293 11.47 17.76 -13.27
C HIS A 293 12.09 17.95 -14.66
N ARG A 294 11.62 17.21 -15.67
CA ARG A 294 12.14 17.27 -17.04
C ARG A 294 12.11 18.64 -17.71
N PRO A 295 11.09 19.50 -17.55
CA PRO A 295 11.11 20.85 -18.13
C PRO A 295 12.31 21.70 -17.69
N PHE A 296 12.91 21.37 -16.55
CA PHE A 296 14.09 22.05 -16.01
C PHE A 296 15.40 21.32 -16.29
N PHE A 297 15.36 20.13 -16.91
CA PHE A 297 16.53 19.30 -17.14
C PHE A 297 17.44 19.89 -18.21
N GLY A 298 16.92 20.26 -19.37
CA GLY A 298 17.69 20.93 -20.43
C GLY A 298 18.40 22.20 -19.94
N PRO A 299 17.68 23.15 -19.32
CA PRO A 299 18.29 24.35 -18.73
C PRO A 299 19.39 24.06 -17.70
N SER A 300 19.27 22.96 -16.94
CA SER A 300 20.26 22.58 -15.93
C SER A 300 21.60 22.07 -16.50
N LEU A 301 21.69 21.83 -17.81
CA LEU A 301 22.93 21.41 -18.48
C LEU A 301 23.84 22.60 -18.81
N HIS A 302 23.30 23.82 -18.85
CA HIS A 302 24.04 25.03 -19.23
C HIS A 302 24.33 25.97 -18.05
N GLY A 303 23.92 25.60 -16.83
CA GLY A 303 24.11 26.41 -15.63
C GLY A 303 23.71 25.69 -14.35
N THR A 304 24.02 26.28 -13.21
CA THR A 304 23.74 25.68 -11.88
C THR A 304 22.29 25.86 -11.42
N ALA A 305 21.53 26.71 -12.11
CA ALA A 305 20.09 26.79 -11.94
C ALA A 305 19.47 25.42 -12.22
N TYR A 306 18.57 24.96 -11.35
CA TYR A 306 17.90 23.66 -11.46
C TYR A 306 18.80 22.41 -11.30
N ALA A 307 19.99 22.53 -10.68
CA ALA A 307 20.84 21.37 -10.36
C ALA A 307 20.11 20.26 -9.57
N PHE A 308 19.14 20.64 -8.72
CA PHE A 308 18.27 19.68 -8.04
C PHE A 308 17.42 18.86 -9.04
N SER A 309 16.80 19.52 -10.01
CA SER A 309 16.01 18.84 -11.06
C SER A 309 16.90 17.93 -11.93
N ARG A 310 18.12 18.37 -12.27
CA ARG A 310 19.13 17.53 -12.96
C ARG A 310 19.34 16.21 -12.22
N LYS A 311 19.64 16.31 -10.93
CA LYS A 311 19.86 15.15 -10.06
C LYS A 311 18.62 14.25 -9.99
N VAL A 312 17.42 14.83 -9.82
CA VAL A 312 16.18 14.05 -9.71
C VAL A 312 15.88 13.27 -10.99
N VAL A 313 16.06 13.88 -12.17
CA VAL A 313 15.84 13.22 -13.46
C VAL A 313 16.84 12.08 -13.67
N VAL A 314 18.13 12.31 -13.43
CA VAL A 314 19.18 11.29 -13.63
C VAL A 314 18.99 10.11 -12.68
N GLU A 315 18.76 10.38 -11.38
CA GLU A 315 18.60 9.32 -10.37
C GLU A 315 17.32 8.51 -10.57
N ASN A 316 16.20 9.14 -10.94
CA ASN A 316 14.99 8.39 -11.26
C ASN A 316 15.13 7.61 -12.56
N SER A 317 15.78 8.15 -13.58
CA SER A 317 16.04 7.44 -14.84
C SER A 317 16.86 6.17 -14.61
N LEU A 318 17.91 6.25 -13.79
CA LEU A 318 18.73 5.09 -13.45
C LEU A 318 17.93 4.03 -12.66
N LYS A 319 17.09 4.45 -11.72
CA LYS A 319 16.23 3.52 -10.97
C LYS A 319 15.14 2.90 -11.83
N ILE A 320 14.55 3.66 -12.76
CA ILE A 320 13.62 3.13 -13.77
C ILE A 320 14.33 2.05 -14.59
N TRP A 321 15.55 2.32 -15.09
CA TRP A 321 16.33 1.34 -15.82
C TRP A 321 16.53 0.05 -15.02
N TYR A 322 16.96 0.13 -13.75
CA TYR A 322 17.15 -1.07 -12.93
C TYR A 322 15.85 -1.82 -12.58
N LEU A 323 14.70 -1.16 -12.60
CA LEU A 323 13.39 -1.81 -12.42
C LEU A 323 12.95 -2.56 -13.68
N THR A 324 13.25 -2.02 -14.86
CA THR A 324 12.73 -2.51 -16.14
C THR A 324 13.70 -3.38 -16.90
N HIS A 325 14.99 -3.39 -16.53
CA HIS A 325 16.03 -4.21 -17.14
C HIS A 325 16.49 -5.33 -16.19
N PRO A 326 16.59 -6.60 -16.65
CA PRO A 326 17.11 -7.68 -15.85
C PRO A 326 18.60 -7.45 -15.55
N THR A 327 18.93 -7.30 -14.27
CA THR A 327 20.34 -7.27 -13.86
C THR A 327 20.87 -8.70 -13.81
N SER A 328 21.91 -8.99 -14.59
CA SER A 328 22.73 -10.18 -14.39
C SER A 328 23.34 -10.14 -12.98
N GLY A 329 22.72 -10.86 -12.05
CA GLY A 329 23.22 -11.24 -10.73
C GLY A 329 24.07 -10.23 -9.96
N ARG A 330 23.46 -9.48 -9.05
CA ARG A 330 24.10 -9.32 -7.73
C ARG A 330 24.09 -10.70 -7.09
N ALA A 331 25.21 -11.41 -7.17
CA ALA A 331 25.42 -12.66 -6.48
C ALA A 331 25.09 -12.48 -4.99
N SER A 332 23.93 -12.98 -4.56
CA SER A 332 23.75 -13.39 -3.18
C SER A 332 24.73 -14.54 -2.94
N ALA A 333 25.55 -14.43 -1.91
CA ALA A 333 26.56 -15.40 -1.54
C ALA A 333 25.95 -16.68 -0.92
N ASP A 334 24.95 -17.26 -1.58
CA ASP A 334 24.28 -18.48 -1.13
C ASP A 334 24.31 -19.54 -2.25
N PRO A 335 25.12 -20.63 -2.14
CA PRO A 335 25.39 -21.54 -3.24
C PRO A 335 24.28 -22.57 -3.53
N GLN A 336 23.02 -22.38 -3.11
CA GLN A 336 21.99 -23.44 -3.16
C GLN A 336 20.74 -23.16 -4.01
N THR A 337 20.73 -22.13 -4.86
CA THR A 337 19.63 -21.91 -5.80
C THR A 337 20.11 -21.93 -7.25
N GLU A 338 20.16 -23.13 -7.82
CA GLU A 338 19.95 -23.31 -9.26
C GLU A 338 18.49 -22.92 -9.57
N GLN A 339 18.24 -21.65 -9.87
CA GLN A 339 16.97 -21.18 -10.40
C GLN A 339 17.22 -20.49 -11.74
N GLY A 340 16.65 -21.07 -12.80
CA GLY A 340 16.71 -20.54 -14.15
C GLY A 340 16.28 -19.08 -14.20
N HIS A 341 16.99 -18.29 -15.01
CA HIS A 341 16.73 -16.88 -15.26
C HIS A 341 15.36 -16.67 -15.92
N SER A 342 14.30 -16.59 -15.13
CA SER A 342 12.99 -16.11 -15.56
C SER A 342 12.95 -14.60 -15.38
N ASP A 343 12.64 -13.85 -16.45
CA ASP A 343 12.33 -12.43 -16.36
C ASP A 343 11.21 -12.18 -15.34
N THR A 344 11.25 -11.03 -14.65
CA THR A 344 10.17 -10.64 -13.73
C THR A 344 8.89 -10.29 -14.50
N ASP A 345 7.73 -10.35 -13.85
CA ASP A 345 6.45 -9.97 -14.50
C ASP A 345 6.45 -8.52 -15.00
N LEU A 346 7.15 -7.60 -14.32
CA LEU A 346 7.29 -6.22 -14.80
C LEU A 346 8.16 -6.16 -16.07
N VAL A 347 9.28 -6.90 -16.10
CA VAL A 347 10.16 -6.98 -17.26
C VAL A 347 9.40 -7.57 -18.46
N ARG A 348 8.58 -8.60 -18.24
CA ARG A 348 7.68 -9.16 -19.27
C ARG A 348 6.64 -8.15 -19.73
N LEU A 349 6.06 -7.36 -18.83
CA LEU A 349 5.13 -6.28 -19.18
C LEU A 349 5.82 -5.23 -20.08
N ILE A 350 7.07 -4.87 -19.80
CA ILE A 350 7.83 -3.93 -20.62
C ILE A 350 8.17 -4.55 -21.99
N ILE A 351 8.56 -5.82 -22.04
CA ILE A 351 8.93 -6.49 -23.29
C ILE A 351 7.71 -6.74 -24.17
N CYS A 352 6.56 -7.12 -23.62
CA CYS A 352 5.40 -7.60 -24.39
C CYS A 352 4.20 -6.63 -24.42
N GLY A 353 4.11 -5.64 -23.53
CA GLY A 353 2.97 -4.73 -23.40
C GLY A 353 3.26 -3.31 -23.88
N GLU A 354 2.24 -2.52 -24.19
CA GLU A 354 2.38 -1.15 -24.71
C GLU A 354 2.09 -0.06 -23.65
N GLY A 355 2.29 1.21 -24.02
CA GLY A 355 1.83 2.37 -23.26
C GLY A 355 2.85 2.94 -22.26
N VAL A 356 2.33 3.54 -21.17
CA VAL A 356 3.08 4.42 -20.26
C VAL A 356 4.34 3.77 -19.68
N SER A 357 4.31 2.47 -19.40
CA SER A 357 5.44 1.74 -18.83
C SER A 357 6.62 1.65 -19.79
N ARG A 358 6.39 1.32 -21.07
CA ARG A 358 7.43 1.32 -22.14
C ARG A 358 7.96 2.73 -22.38
N ILE A 359 7.08 3.72 -22.48
CA ILE A 359 7.44 5.13 -22.67
C ILE A 359 8.36 5.60 -21.53
N THR A 360 8.01 5.29 -20.29
CA THR A 360 8.80 5.67 -19.12
C THR A 360 10.20 5.05 -19.13
N ALA A 361 10.30 3.77 -19.51
CA ALA A 361 11.60 3.08 -19.65
C ALA A 361 12.47 3.70 -20.75
N PHE A 362 11.86 4.01 -21.90
CA PHE A 362 12.55 4.63 -23.03
C PHE A 362 13.07 6.03 -22.68
N GLN A 363 12.23 6.87 -22.10
CA GLN A 363 12.60 8.23 -21.70
C GLN A 363 13.70 8.26 -20.63
N ALA A 364 13.80 7.22 -19.81
CA ALA A 364 14.90 7.08 -18.85
C ALA A 364 16.24 6.88 -19.56
N VAL A 365 16.31 6.01 -20.57
CA VAL A 365 17.53 5.81 -21.39
C VAL A 365 17.93 7.11 -22.08
N PHE A 366 16.97 7.82 -22.66
CA PHE A 366 17.22 9.11 -23.30
C PHE A 366 17.77 10.15 -22.32
N SER A 367 17.17 10.27 -21.14
CA SER A 367 17.61 11.22 -20.12
C SER A 367 19.04 10.92 -19.65
N ILE A 368 19.41 9.64 -19.57
CA ILE A 368 20.76 9.18 -19.24
C ILE A 368 21.75 9.51 -20.36
N ALA A 369 21.38 9.30 -21.63
CA ALA A 369 22.24 9.63 -22.77
C ALA A 369 22.55 11.13 -22.82
N THR A 370 21.53 11.97 -22.61
CA THR A 370 21.69 13.43 -22.57
C THR A 370 22.61 13.88 -21.43
N GLU A 371 22.50 13.28 -20.24
CA GLU A 371 23.40 13.56 -19.11
C GLU A 371 24.84 13.15 -19.43
N LEU A 372 25.06 11.97 -20.01
CA LEU A 372 26.40 11.51 -20.39
C LEU A 372 27.05 12.42 -21.42
N ARG A 373 26.27 12.85 -22.42
CA ARG A 373 26.73 13.81 -23.41
C ARG A 373 27.16 15.12 -22.76
N ALA A 374 26.34 15.65 -21.84
CA ALA A 374 26.68 16.86 -21.09
C ALA A 374 27.97 16.68 -20.27
N GLN A 375 28.13 15.54 -19.58
CA GLN A 375 29.36 15.23 -18.84
C GLN A 375 30.60 15.21 -19.74
N ILE A 376 30.50 14.65 -20.95
CA ILE A 376 31.64 14.60 -21.89
C ILE A 376 32.04 16.00 -22.35
N TYR A 377 31.08 16.89 -22.61
CA TYR A 377 31.38 18.29 -22.98
C TYR A 377 31.84 19.15 -21.80
N GLU A 378 31.38 18.87 -20.59
CA GLU A 378 31.87 19.52 -19.35
C GLU A 378 33.32 19.09 -19.01
N ASP A 379 33.78 17.95 -19.51
CA ASP A 379 35.09 17.34 -19.22
C ASP A 379 36.28 18.00 -19.93
N ASP A 380 36.05 18.99 -20.81
CA ASP A 380 37.10 19.80 -21.47
C ASP A 380 37.85 20.76 -20.51
N SER A 381 37.68 20.59 -19.19
CA SER A 381 38.34 21.38 -18.15
C SER A 381 39.66 20.74 -17.67
N LEU A 382 40.54 21.53 -17.03
CA LEU A 382 41.93 21.17 -16.66
C LEU A 382 42.11 19.92 -15.76
N SER A 383 41.03 19.26 -15.33
CA SER A 383 41.04 18.01 -14.58
C SER A 383 39.81 17.18 -14.95
N PRO A 384 39.94 16.01 -15.60
CA PRO A 384 38.77 15.28 -16.04
C PRO A 384 37.94 14.75 -14.86
N LEU A 385 36.66 15.09 -14.82
CA LEU A 385 35.70 14.51 -13.90
C LEU A 385 35.40 13.08 -14.35
N PRO A 386 35.47 12.08 -13.45
CA PRO A 386 35.24 10.70 -13.85
C PRO A 386 33.78 10.51 -14.31
N LEU A 387 33.62 10.18 -15.60
CA LEU A 387 32.33 9.84 -16.21
C LEU A 387 31.62 8.74 -15.40
N ARG A 388 30.34 8.95 -15.13
CA ARG A 388 29.50 7.98 -14.41
C ARG A 388 29.38 6.65 -15.16
N GLN A 389 30.13 5.64 -14.71
CA GLN A 389 30.20 4.32 -15.34
C GLN A 389 28.87 3.56 -15.31
N ASP A 390 28.04 3.79 -14.28
CA ASP A 390 26.71 3.21 -14.19
C ASP A 390 25.78 3.69 -15.31
N LEU A 391 25.85 4.98 -15.65
CA LEU A 391 25.12 5.56 -16.78
C LEU A 391 25.63 5.00 -18.12
N LEU A 392 26.95 4.88 -18.29
CA LEU A 392 27.54 4.34 -19.51
C LEU A 392 27.11 2.89 -19.76
N GLN A 393 27.00 2.08 -18.71
CA GLN A 393 26.51 0.71 -18.80
C GLN A 393 25.06 0.64 -19.30
N VAL A 394 24.21 1.61 -18.90
CA VAL A 394 22.83 1.69 -19.41
C VAL A 394 22.83 1.87 -20.92
N ILE A 395 23.61 2.81 -21.45
CA ILE A 395 23.65 3.07 -22.90
C ILE A 395 24.13 1.86 -23.69
N ARG A 396 25.18 1.17 -23.21
CA ARG A 396 25.67 -0.05 -23.86
C ARG A 396 24.63 -1.17 -23.88
N SER A 397 23.88 -1.30 -22.78
CA SER A 397 22.88 -2.36 -22.63
C SER A 397 21.53 -2.03 -23.30
N ALA A 398 21.28 -0.75 -23.62
CA ALA A 398 20.03 -0.28 -24.21
C ALA A 398 19.76 -0.88 -25.60
N ARG A 399 20.79 -1.08 -26.43
CA ARG A 399 20.65 -1.67 -27.77
C ARG A 399 20.04 -3.06 -27.69
N ASP A 400 20.68 -3.96 -26.96
CA ASP A 400 20.23 -5.34 -26.80
C ASP A 400 18.85 -5.38 -26.14
N TRP A 401 18.62 -4.52 -25.15
CA TRP A 401 17.34 -4.43 -24.46
C TRP A 401 16.17 -4.07 -25.38
N HIS A 402 16.32 -3.05 -26.24
CA HIS A 402 15.26 -2.68 -27.20
C HIS A 402 15.12 -3.74 -28.30
N PHE A 403 16.19 -4.41 -28.69
CA PHE A 403 16.12 -5.51 -29.65
C PHE A 403 15.25 -6.67 -29.15
N ARG A 404 15.30 -6.97 -27.84
CA ARG A 404 14.42 -7.96 -27.21
C ARG A 404 12.93 -7.64 -27.35
N TRP A 405 12.56 -6.36 -27.51
CA TRP A 405 11.17 -5.98 -27.76
C TRP A 405 10.76 -6.40 -29.17
N LEU A 406 11.64 -6.21 -30.16
CA LEU A 406 11.42 -6.74 -31.51
C LEU A 406 11.31 -8.26 -31.46
N GLU A 407 12.23 -8.97 -30.81
CA GLU A 407 12.13 -10.44 -30.69
C GLU A 407 10.82 -10.92 -30.05
N ALA A 408 10.16 -10.07 -29.25
CA ALA A 408 8.88 -10.34 -28.62
C ALA A 408 7.64 -9.92 -29.44
N GLY A 409 7.81 -9.42 -30.67
CA GLY A 409 6.69 -9.04 -31.55
C GLY A 409 6.51 -7.54 -31.81
N GLU A 410 7.40 -6.67 -31.30
CA GLU A 410 7.34 -5.24 -31.59
C GLU A 410 7.66 -4.96 -33.07
N THR A 411 6.75 -4.29 -33.77
CA THR A 411 6.91 -3.90 -35.17
C THR A 411 7.49 -2.49 -35.35
N ASN A 412 7.44 -1.66 -34.30
CA ASN A 412 7.99 -0.31 -34.33
C ASN A 412 9.49 -0.30 -33.98
N ILE A 413 10.32 -0.24 -35.01
CA ILE A 413 11.79 -0.31 -34.86
C ILE A 413 12.43 1.00 -34.38
N LYS A 414 11.67 2.10 -34.30
CA LYS A 414 12.21 3.45 -33.98
C LYS A 414 12.96 3.46 -32.65
N GLY A 415 12.45 2.76 -31.64
CA GLY A 415 13.08 2.69 -30.32
C GLY A 415 14.46 2.03 -30.36
N TYR A 416 14.61 0.95 -31.14
CA TYR A 416 15.88 0.25 -31.32
C TYR A 416 16.88 1.06 -32.14
N ILE A 417 16.43 1.68 -33.24
CA ILE A 417 17.26 2.58 -34.05
C ILE A 417 17.79 3.73 -33.19
N LEU A 418 16.94 4.39 -32.41
CA LEU A 418 17.38 5.48 -31.55
C LEU A 418 18.39 4.99 -30.49
N ALA A 419 18.16 3.83 -29.87
CA ALA A 419 19.11 3.25 -28.92
C ALA A 419 20.49 2.98 -29.57
N CYS A 420 20.52 2.52 -30.82
CA CYS A 420 21.77 2.32 -31.58
C CYS A 420 22.47 3.66 -31.88
N ALA A 421 21.72 4.65 -32.36
CA ALA A 421 22.24 5.99 -32.64
C ALA A 421 22.81 6.67 -31.37
N LEU A 422 22.08 6.61 -30.25
CA LEU A 422 22.55 7.15 -28.96
C LEU A 422 23.84 6.47 -28.48
N ALA A 423 23.91 5.14 -28.59
CA ALA A 423 25.11 4.40 -28.22
C ALA A 423 26.30 4.78 -29.11
N ALA A 424 26.10 4.84 -30.43
CA ALA A 424 27.12 5.25 -31.39
C ALA A 424 27.60 6.70 -31.13
N GLN A 425 26.69 7.62 -30.80
CA GLN A 425 27.03 8.99 -30.46
C GLN A 425 27.93 9.06 -29.22
N ILE A 426 27.52 8.42 -28.11
CA ILE A 426 28.27 8.45 -26.86
C ILE A 426 29.63 7.75 -27.02
N GLU A 427 29.68 6.60 -27.71
CA GLU A 427 30.94 5.91 -27.99
C GLU A 427 31.85 6.72 -28.90
N GLY A 428 31.31 7.42 -29.88
CA GLY A 428 32.07 8.29 -30.77
C GLY A 428 32.69 9.47 -30.02
N LEU A 429 31.90 10.13 -29.18
CA LEU A 429 32.36 11.21 -28.31
C LEU A 429 33.46 10.74 -27.35
N LEU A 430 33.32 9.56 -26.75
CA LEU A 430 34.35 8.96 -25.88
C LEU A 430 35.66 8.62 -26.63
N ARG A 431 35.61 8.44 -27.96
CA ARG A 431 36.80 8.26 -28.82
C ARG A 431 37.39 9.59 -29.29
N GLY A 432 36.80 10.72 -28.91
CA GLY A 432 37.24 12.05 -29.28
C GLY A 432 36.73 12.56 -30.62
N PHE A 433 35.76 11.88 -31.25
CA PHE A 433 35.11 12.39 -32.45
C PHE A 433 34.23 13.60 -32.09
N GLN A 434 34.25 14.64 -32.92
CA GLN A 434 33.45 15.85 -32.74
C GLN A 434 32.97 16.41 -34.08
N GLY A 435 31.91 17.23 -34.05
CA GLY A 435 31.42 17.95 -35.22
C GLY A 435 31.07 17.03 -36.40
N ASP A 436 31.80 17.18 -37.50
CA ASP A 436 31.54 16.48 -38.77
C ASP A 436 31.85 14.97 -38.73
N ASP A 437 32.57 14.49 -37.71
CA ASP A 437 32.87 13.06 -37.55
C ASP A 437 31.66 12.25 -37.02
N ILE A 438 30.70 12.92 -36.36
CA ILE A 438 29.56 12.25 -35.69
C ILE A 438 28.46 11.81 -36.68
N PRO A 439 27.99 12.64 -37.63
CA PRO A 439 26.90 12.25 -38.52
C PRO A 439 27.16 10.94 -39.30
N PRO A 440 28.35 10.68 -39.86
CA PRO A 440 28.64 9.41 -40.52
C PRO A 440 28.49 8.18 -39.60
N LEU A 441 28.89 8.31 -38.33
CA LEU A 441 28.74 7.23 -37.32
C LEU A 441 27.28 6.95 -37.00
N LEU A 442 26.45 7.99 -36.94
CA LEU A 442 25.01 7.84 -36.71
C LEU A 442 24.33 7.17 -37.90
N VAL A 443 24.66 7.59 -39.12
CA VAL A 443 24.12 6.97 -40.35
C VAL A 443 24.49 5.49 -40.40
N GLN A 444 25.76 5.16 -40.17
CA GLN A 444 26.21 3.76 -40.12
C GLN A 444 25.44 2.95 -39.07
N ALA A 445 25.28 3.49 -37.85
CA ALA A 445 24.56 2.80 -36.78
C ALA A 445 23.07 2.57 -37.10
N VAL A 446 22.44 3.49 -37.85
CA VAL A 446 21.06 3.36 -38.32
C VAL A 446 20.97 2.29 -39.42
N GLU A 447 21.88 2.30 -40.39
CA GLU A 447 21.94 1.29 -41.47
C GLU A 447 22.13 -0.12 -40.89
N GLU A 448 23.09 -0.30 -39.98
CA GLU A 448 23.33 -1.58 -39.30
C GLU A 448 22.12 -2.03 -38.45
N ALA A 449 21.41 -1.08 -37.84
CA ALA A 449 20.20 -1.39 -37.09
C ALA A 449 19.08 -1.87 -38.00
N ASP A 450 18.88 -1.22 -39.15
CA ASP A 450 17.86 -1.58 -40.14
C ASP A 450 18.11 -2.97 -40.75
N GLU A 451 19.36 -3.24 -41.16
CA GLU A 451 19.78 -4.55 -41.66
C GLU A 451 19.51 -5.68 -40.66
N LYS A 452 19.63 -5.40 -39.35
CA LYS A 452 19.34 -6.36 -38.28
C LYS A 452 17.84 -6.52 -38.02
N CYS A 453 17.04 -5.46 -38.16
CA CYS A 453 15.59 -5.52 -37.91
C CYS A 453 14.82 -6.22 -39.02
N LEU A 454 15.23 -5.99 -40.28
CA LEU A 454 14.53 -6.48 -41.46
C LEU A 454 14.21 -7.99 -41.42
N PRO A 455 15.17 -8.91 -41.18
CA PRO A 455 14.87 -10.35 -41.17
C PRO A 455 13.87 -10.75 -40.07
N VAL A 456 13.91 -10.08 -38.92
CA VAL A 456 12.97 -10.33 -37.81
C VAL A 456 11.54 -9.92 -38.21
N LEU A 457 11.38 -8.77 -38.86
CA LEU A 457 10.08 -8.31 -39.36
C LEU A 457 9.54 -9.18 -40.50
N GLU A 458 10.42 -9.64 -41.39
CA GLU A 458 10.05 -10.58 -42.47
C GLU A 458 9.54 -11.91 -41.92
N GLU A 459 10.20 -12.45 -40.88
CA GLU A 459 9.77 -13.67 -40.20
C GLU A 459 8.38 -13.50 -39.56
N MET A 460 8.16 -12.38 -38.86
CA MET A 460 6.84 -12.06 -38.29
C MET A 460 5.75 -11.95 -39.35
N ALA A 461 6.05 -11.28 -40.48
CA ALA A 461 5.11 -11.13 -41.58
C ALA A 461 4.74 -12.48 -42.22
N ALA A 462 5.71 -13.39 -42.36
CA ALA A 462 5.48 -14.74 -42.87
C ALA A 462 4.62 -15.59 -41.91
N ALA A 463 4.85 -15.47 -40.60
CA ALA A 463 4.04 -16.15 -39.59
C ALA A 463 2.57 -15.72 -39.65
N LEU A 464 2.30 -14.40 -39.77
CA LEU A 464 0.94 -13.85 -39.89
C LEU A 464 0.21 -14.30 -41.16
N GLN A 465 0.93 -14.49 -42.28
CA GLN A 465 0.35 -15.01 -43.51
C GLN A 465 -0.04 -16.49 -43.41
N THR A 466 0.74 -17.27 -42.63
CA THR A 466 0.51 -18.69 -42.40
C THR A 466 -0.70 -18.91 -41.48
N GLU A 467 -0.86 -18.10 -40.41
CA GLU A 467 -2.03 -18.14 -39.53
C GLU A 467 -3.33 -17.77 -40.24
N ARG A 468 -3.30 -16.78 -41.16
CA ARG A 468 -4.48 -16.38 -41.96
C ARG A 468 -4.98 -17.46 -42.92
N ALA A 469 -4.15 -18.45 -43.28
CA ALA A 469 -4.53 -19.54 -44.17
C ALA A 469 -5.19 -20.72 -43.44
N GLY A 470 -5.18 -20.75 -42.10
CA GLY A 470 -5.52 -21.92 -41.29
C GLY A 470 -6.89 -21.94 -40.60
N ASP A 471 -7.52 -20.80 -40.30
CA ASP A 471 -8.81 -20.80 -39.58
C ASP A 471 -9.64 -19.51 -39.78
N ALA A 472 -10.96 -19.66 -39.73
CA ALA A 472 -11.92 -18.55 -39.83
C ALA A 472 -12.08 -17.78 -38.51
N LEU A 473 -11.51 -16.56 -38.44
CA LEU A 473 -11.77 -15.40 -37.55
C LEU A 473 -11.60 -15.59 -36.02
N PRO A 474 -10.92 -14.67 -35.30
CA PRO A 474 -11.44 -13.31 -35.04
C PRO A 474 -10.48 -12.16 -35.41
N GLN A 475 -11.03 -10.95 -35.50
CA GLN A 475 -10.34 -9.70 -35.81
C GLN A 475 -9.10 -9.49 -34.93
N VAL A 476 -7.92 -9.67 -35.52
CA VAL A 476 -6.68 -9.09 -35.02
C VAL A 476 -6.78 -7.58 -35.25
N TYR A 477 -6.70 -6.81 -34.17
CA TYR A 477 -6.53 -5.36 -34.23
C TYR A 477 -5.21 -5.07 -34.95
N VAL A 478 -5.27 -4.86 -36.26
CA VAL A 478 -4.20 -4.18 -36.99
C VAL A 478 -4.35 -2.70 -36.61
N ASN A 479 -3.70 -2.29 -35.53
CA ASN A 479 -3.51 -0.87 -35.26
C ASN A 479 -2.52 -0.34 -36.31
N LEU A 480 -3.05 0.07 -37.46
CA LEU A 480 -2.42 1.11 -38.26
C LEU A 480 -2.41 2.36 -37.39
N THR A 481 -1.30 2.65 -36.72
CA THR A 481 -1.10 3.95 -36.08
C THR A 481 -1.26 5.04 -37.14
N PRO A 482 -2.08 6.10 -36.88
CA PRO A 482 -2.18 7.22 -37.79
C PRO A 482 -0.84 7.97 -37.83
N ASP A 483 -0.42 8.30 -39.03
CA ASP A 483 0.66 9.21 -39.43
C ASP A 483 2.04 9.05 -38.76
N LEU A 484 3.03 8.74 -39.60
CA LEU A 484 4.44 8.54 -39.22
C LEU A 484 5.08 9.77 -38.55
N SER A 485 4.44 10.94 -38.63
CA SER A 485 4.89 12.23 -38.07
C SER A 485 4.42 12.49 -36.63
N GLU A 486 3.21 12.08 -36.25
CA GLU A 486 2.59 12.44 -34.95
C GLU A 486 3.22 11.71 -33.76
N ASP A 487 3.77 10.51 -33.96
CA ASP A 487 4.45 9.73 -32.91
C ASP A 487 5.81 10.34 -32.51
N TRP A 488 6.51 10.98 -33.46
CA TRP A 488 7.74 11.72 -33.17
C TRP A 488 7.40 12.95 -32.35
N ASP A 489 6.36 13.69 -32.75
CA ASP A 489 5.85 14.81 -31.97
C ASP A 489 5.39 14.32 -30.60
N PHE A 490 4.61 13.26 -30.41
CA PHE A 490 4.23 12.83 -29.06
C PHE A 490 5.40 12.38 -28.16
N MET A 491 6.41 11.72 -28.73
CA MET A 491 7.62 11.34 -27.97
C MET A 491 8.55 12.52 -27.67
N MET A 492 8.48 13.59 -28.48
CA MET A 492 9.39 14.75 -28.43
C MET A 492 8.67 16.06 -28.06
N SER A 493 7.34 16.09 -27.93
CA SER A 493 6.52 17.32 -27.87
C SER A 493 6.66 18.02 -26.54
N ASP A 494 6.94 17.27 -25.48
CA ASP A 494 7.25 17.83 -24.17
C ASP A 494 8.70 18.38 -24.10
N ILE A 495 9.49 18.19 -25.17
CA ILE A 495 10.89 18.62 -25.27
C ILE A 495 11.04 19.83 -26.22
N PHE A 496 10.20 19.96 -27.26
CA PHE A 496 10.34 21.00 -28.30
C PHE A 496 9.29 22.13 -28.29
N ARG A 497 8.35 22.15 -27.33
CA ARG A 497 7.26 23.15 -27.36
C ARG A 497 7.61 24.46 -26.64
N ASP A 498 8.59 25.20 -27.18
CA ASP A 498 8.57 26.67 -27.21
C ASP A 498 9.57 27.23 -28.25
N PRO A 499 9.11 27.73 -29.42
CA PRO A 499 9.99 28.38 -30.40
C PRO A 499 10.41 29.81 -30.00
N GLY A 500 9.93 30.33 -28.87
CA GLY A 500 10.02 31.75 -28.51
C GLY A 500 11.10 32.14 -27.50
N SER A 501 11.77 31.19 -26.84
CA SER A 501 12.72 31.51 -25.76
C SER A 501 13.82 30.46 -25.65
N ILE A 502 15.02 30.82 -26.10
CA ILE A 502 16.31 30.21 -25.73
C ILE A 502 16.56 28.81 -26.32
N GLY A 503 17.34 28.76 -27.42
CA GLY A 503 18.23 27.66 -27.83
C GLY A 503 17.64 26.26 -28.02
N SER A 504 17.47 25.86 -29.28
CA SER A 504 17.22 24.47 -29.69
C SER A 504 18.14 23.49 -28.95
N ILE A 505 17.59 22.60 -28.12
CA ILE A 505 18.31 21.41 -27.65
C ILE A 505 18.12 20.33 -28.72
N GLY A 506 18.80 20.51 -29.85
CA GLY A 506 18.95 19.44 -30.82
C GLY A 506 19.91 18.39 -30.25
N LEU A 507 19.42 17.18 -30.00
CA LEU A 507 20.31 16.06 -29.70
C LEU A 507 21.25 15.73 -30.89
N PHE A 508 20.91 16.26 -32.07
CA PHE A 508 21.63 16.13 -33.33
C PHE A 508 22.10 17.49 -33.91
N ASP A 509 21.89 18.60 -33.20
CA ASP A 509 22.38 19.91 -33.65
C ASP A 509 23.84 20.08 -33.23
N ASN A 510 24.70 20.37 -34.21
CA ASN A 510 26.15 20.48 -34.10
C ASN A 510 26.65 21.87 -33.67
N GLU A 511 25.79 22.76 -33.16
CA GLU A 511 26.22 24.12 -32.79
C GLU A 511 26.79 24.22 -31.36
N ALA A 512 28.09 24.50 -31.28
CA ALA A 512 28.81 24.94 -30.09
C ALA A 512 28.26 26.30 -29.58
N PRO A 513 28.48 26.68 -28.29
CA PRO A 513 27.63 27.65 -27.61
C PRO A 513 27.84 29.06 -28.14
N LEU A 514 26.79 29.65 -28.72
CA LEU A 514 26.72 31.08 -28.94
C LEU A 514 26.74 31.80 -27.58
N GLY A 515 27.69 32.72 -27.45
CA GLY A 515 27.97 33.50 -26.24
C GLY A 515 26.82 34.40 -25.77
N PRO A 516 27.07 35.20 -24.72
CA PRO A 516 26.04 35.67 -23.81
C PRO A 516 25.15 36.72 -24.46
N ALA A 517 23.87 36.39 -24.63
CA ALA A 517 22.83 37.36 -24.94
C ALA A 517 21.97 37.59 -23.69
N ILE A 518 22.26 38.75 -23.09
CA ILE A 518 21.59 39.46 -22.02
C ILE A 518 20.06 39.47 -22.21
N TRP A 519 19.32 38.91 -21.23
CA TRP A 519 18.15 39.45 -20.51
C TRP A 519 17.23 38.33 -20.01
#